data_AF-A0AAU5TJ39-F1
#
_entry.id   AF-A0AAU5TJ39-F1
#
_cell.length_a   1.000
_cell.length_b   1.000
_cell.length_c   1.000
_cell.angle_alpha   90.00
_cell.angle_beta   90.00
_cell.angle_gamma   90.00
#
_symmetry.space_group_name_H-M   'P 1'
#
loop_
_entity.id
_entity.type
_entity.pdbx_description
1 polymer ?
#
loop_
_entity_poly.entity_id
_entity_poly.type
_entity_poly.pdbx_seq_one_letter_code
_entity_poly.pdbx_strand_id
1 'polypeptide(L)'
;MQPVLEMNTPDGFALWPVAETERFGFLSLSGGLSPAEIGTALMRIAACNDVDPADDGDLPPRPAEPLSGFLHGLLNLDNLYAAGGLRITDISTSITFSPGCCDGLEDWRDWYQVLDGSGIIGYGHDPLPSLAERIGDTIRLTVDTARDDSPAIELSVTELRRLLAGAERDLTEFLAAATDWVTEHLPDHSVPLTAALARVLALPAPGIAPAPLGAERT
;
A
#
# COMPACT_ATOMS: atom_id res chain seq x y z
N MET A 1 9.29 -10.73 1.18
CA MET A 1 8.08 -9.93 1.45
C MET A 1 8.17 -8.71 0.57
N GLN A 2 7.09 -8.40 -0.13
CA GLN A 2 7.03 -7.34 -1.12
C GLN A 2 5.79 -6.50 -0.86
N PRO A 3 5.89 -5.17 -0.78
CA PRO A 3 4.72 -4.32 -0.88
C PRO A 3 4.18 -4.40 -2.30
N VAL A 4 2.89 -4.68 -2.43
CA VAL A 4 2.24 -4.85 -3.73
C VAL A 4 0.99 -3.99 -3.81
N LEU A 5 0.74 -3.48 -5.00
CA LEU A 5 -0.45 -2.72 -5.34
C LEU A 5 -1.28 -3.52 -6.35
N GLU A 6 -2.57 -3.71 -6.08
CA GLU A 6 -3.49 -4.44 -6.94
C GLU A 6 -3.82 -3.62 -8.19
N MET A 7 -3.52 -4.19 -9.35
CA MET A 7 -3.64 -3.53 -10.64
C MET A 7 -5.01 -3.76 -11.26
N ASN A 8 -5.69 -2.66 -11.55
CA ASN A 8 -6.85 -2.62 -12.43
C ASN A 8 -6.77 -1.29 -13.18
N THR A 9 -6.35 -1.34 -14.44
CA THR A 9 -6.29 -0.13 -15.26
C THR A 9 -7.71 0.23 -15.73
N PRO A 10 -8.22 1.43 -15.41
CA PRO A 10 -9.50 1.88 -15.94
C PRO A 10 -9.44 1.93 -17.47
N ASP A 11 -10.50 1.46 -18.11
CA ASP A 11 -10.61 1.53 -19.56
C ASP A 11 -10.52 3.00 -20.01
N GLY A 12 -9.58 3.30 -20.92
CA GLY A 12 -9.44 4.63 -21.53
C GLY A 12 -8.67 5.67 -20.73
N PHE A 13 -7.88 5.29 -19.72
CA PHE A 13 -7.00 6.23 -19.02
C PHE A 13 -6.00 6.92 -19.96
N ALA A 14 -5.95 8.25 -19.95
CA ALA A 14 -5.15 9.05 -20.89
C ALA A 14 -4.49 10.30 -20.26
N LEU A 15 -4.47 10.43 -18.94
CA LEU A 15 -3.88 11.61 -18.28
C LEU A 15 -2.34 11.61 -18.32
N TRP A 16 -1.73 10.42 -18.28
CA TRP A 16 -0.29 10.21 -18.46
C TRP A 16 0.00 8.78 -18.93
N PRO A 17 1.23 8.49 -19.41
CA PRO A 17 1.61 7.14 -19.82
C PRO A 17 1.59 6.16 -18.65
N VAL A 18 0.96 4.99 -18.86
CA VAL A 18 0.91 3.87 -17.91
C VAL A 18 1.44 2.62 -18.60
N ALA A 19 2.13 1.76 -17.85
CA ALA A 19 2.51 0.43 -18.30
C ALA A 19 1.28 -0.48 -18.47
N GLU A 20 1.35 -1.44 -19.39
CA GLU A 20 0.36 -2.50 -19.50
C GLU A 20 0.40 -3.39 -18.25
N THR A 21 -0.77 -3.66 -17.67
CA THR A 21 -0.91 -4.50 -16.48
C THR A 21 -1.95 -5.58 -16.69
N GLU A 22 -1.67 -6.76 -16.17
CA GLU A 22 -2.71 -7.79 -16.04
C GLU A 22 -3.78 -7.33 -15.05
N ARG A 23 -5.05 -7.57 -15.40
CA ARG A 23 -6.19 -7.23 -14.56
C ARG A 23 -6.19 -8.11 -13.31
N PHE A 24 -6.32 -7.49 -12.14
CA PHE A 24 -6.22 -8.15 -10.82
C PHE A 24 -4.83 -8.75 -10.54
N GLY A 25 -3.82 -8.33 -11.31
CA GLY A 25 -2.43 -8.62 -11.01
C GLY A 25 -1.89 -7.73 -9.89
N PHE A 26 -0.66 -7.98 -9.45
CA PHE A 26 0.01 -7.19 -8.42
C PHE A 26 1.29 -6.57 -8.97
N LEU A 27 1.41 -5.25 -8.86
CA LEU A 27 2.65 -4.52 -9.10
C LEU A 27 3.45 -4.45 -7.79
N SER A 28 4.69 -4.93 -7.78
CA SER A 28 5.58 -4.80 -6.62
C SER A 28 6.14 -3.39 -6.56
N LEU A 29 5.90 -2.68 -5.46
CA LEU A 29 6.45 -1.34 -5.27
C LEU A 29 7.90 -1.43 -4.79
N SER A 30 8.80 -0.72 -5.47
CA SER A 30 10.21 -0.61 -5.10
C SER A 30 10.83 0.61 -5.80
N GLY A 31 12.06 0.98 -5.45
CA GLY A 31 12.81 2.02 -6.18
C GLY A 31 13.23 1.63 -7.61
N GLY A 32 13.08 0.37 -7.98
CA GLY A 32 13.48 -0.15 -9.30
C GLY A 32 12.41 -0.03 -10.39
N LEU A 33 11.25 0.56 -10.09
CA LEU A 33 10.17 0.72 -11.06
C LEU A 33 10.57 1.67 -12.20
N SER A 34 10.16 1.33 -13.41
CA SER A 34 10.27 2.21 -14.56
C SER A 34 9.33 3.43 -14.45
N PRO A 35 9.58 4.52 -15.18
CA PRO A 35 8.68 5.68 -15.19
C PRO A 35 7.22 5.33 -15.53
N ALA A 36 7.01 4.39 -16.45
CA ALA A 36 5.65 3.95 -16.81
C ALA A 36 4.97 3.17 -15.68
N GLU A 37 5.70 2.34 -14.95
CA GLU A 37 5.18 1.61 -13.78
C GLU A 37 4.89 2.53 -12.60
N ILE A 38 5.72 3.57 -12.38
CA ILE A 38 5.45 4.62 -11.39
C ILE A 38 4.16 5.37 -11.75
N GLY A 39 4.00 5.76 -13.03
CA GLY A 39 2.77 6.35 -13.53
C GLY A 39 1.55 5.45 -13.33
N THR A 40 1.69 4.14 -13.57
CA THR A 40 0.64 3.15 -13.31
C THR A 40 0.28 3.07 -11.83
N ALA A 41 1.27 3.02 -10.94
CA ALA A 41 1.04 2.96 -9.50
C ALA A 41 0.29 4.19 -9.00
N LEU A 42 0.70 5.38 -9.42
CA LEU A 42 0.04 6.64 -9.09
C LEU A 42 -1.40 6.67 -9.61
N MET A 43 -1.62 6.26 -10.86
CA MET A 43 -2.95 6.17 -11.45
C MET A 43 -3.84 5.26 -10.62
N ARG A 44 -3.32 4.10 -10.21
CA ARG A 44 -4.12 3.14 -9.44
C ARG A 44 -4.47 3.66 -8.05
N ILE A 45 -3.51 4.26 -7.34
CA ILE A 45 -3.74 4.89 -6.04
C ILE A 45 -4.78 6.02 -6.17
N ALA A 46 -4.64 6.90 -7.15
CA ALA A 46 -5.61 7.98 -7.38
C ALA A 46 -7.01 7.41 -7.69
N ALA A 47 -7.12 6.41 -8.57
CA ALA A 47 -8.39 5.78 -8.92
C ALA A 47 -9.07 5.09 -7.73
N CYS A 48 -8.31 4.50 -6.80
CA CYS A 48 -8.86 3.94 -5.54
C CYS A 48 -9.52 4.99 -4.66
N ASN A 49 -9.10 6.25 -4.78
CA ASN A 49 -9.59 7.37 -3.98
C ASN A 49 -10.51 8.30 -4.78
N ASP A 50 -10.79 8.00 -6.05
CA ASP A 50 -11.66 8.79 -6.92
C ASP A 50 -13.14 8.51 -6.61
N VAL A 51 -13.57 8.87 -5.39
CA VAL A 51 -14.95 8.67 -4.89
C VAL A 51 -15.84 9.89 -5.20
N ASP A 52 -17.14 9.67 -5.35
CA ASP A 52 -18.10 10.76 -5.56
C ASP A 52 -18.19 11.61 -4.27
N PRO A 53 -18.10 12.95 -4.34
CA PRO A 53 -18.33 13.82 -3.18
C PRO A 53 -19.68 13.57 -2.47
N ALA A 54 -20.68 12.99 -3.15
CA ALA A 54 -21.94 12.63 -2.53
C ALA A 54 -21.82 11.51 -1.48
N ASP A 55 -20.77 10.70 -1.54
CA ASP A 55 -20.51 9.59 -0.61
C ASP A 55 -19.82 10.07 0.68
N ASP A 56 -19.18 11.25 0.67
CA ASP A 56 -18.49 11.86 1.81
C ASP A 56 -18.82 13.36 1.91
N GLY A 57 -19.76 13.69 2.81
CA GLY A 57 -20.43 14.99 2.87
C GLY A 57 -19.55 16.20 3.23
N ASP A 58 -18.29 15.99 3.58
CA ASP A 58 -17.33 17.03 3.94
C ASP A 58 -16.32 17.37 2.82
N LEU A 59 -16.37 16.65 1.68
CA LEU A 59 -15.45 16.90 0.57
C LEU A 59 -15.77 18.21 -0.19
N PRO A 60 -14.74 18.97 -0.62
CA PRO A 60 -14.95 20.12 -1.50
C PRO A 60 -15.54 19.68 -2.85
N PRO A 61 -16.15 20.60 -3.62
CA PRO A 61 -16.70 20.27 -4.93
C PRO A 61 -15.62 19.77 -5.89
N ARG A 62 -15.90 18.65 -6.56
CA ARG A 62 -15.01 18.06 -7.58
C ARG A 62 -14.74 19.06 -8.72
N PRO A 63 -13.46 19.35 -9.05
CA PRO A 63 -13.11 20.16 -10.20
C PRO A 63 -13.55 19.52 -11.53
N ALA A 64 -13.93 20.35 -12.50
CA ALA A 64 -14.30 19.89 -13.85
C ALA A 64 -13.09 19.59 -14.75
N GLU A 65 -11.90 20.10 -14.40
CA GLU A 65 -10.67 19.83 -15.13
C GLU A 65 -10.27 18.35 -14.90
N PRO A 66 -10.03 17.55 -15.96
CA PRO A 66 -9.88 16.10 -15.84
C PRO A 66 -8.80 15.63 -14.85
N LEU A 67 -7.61 16.23 -14.86
CA LEU A 67 -6.52 15.85 -13.96
C LEU A 67 -6.85 16.18 -12.51
N SER A 68 -7.30 17.41 -12.25
CA SER A 68 -7.66 17.90 -10.92
C SER A 68 -8.86 17.13 -10.36
N GLY A 69 -9.81 16.78 -11.22
CA GLY A 69 -10.98 15.96 -10.87
C GLY A 69 -10.57 14.54 -10.49
N PHE A 70 -9.65 13.92 -11.23
CA PHE A 70 -9.15 12.56 -10.94
C PHE A 70 -8.30 12.51 -9.67
N LEU A 71 -7.49 13.54 -9.41
CA LEU A 71 -6.68 13.64 -8.18
C LEU A 71 -7.49 14.12 -6.96
N HIS A 72 -8.74 14.54 -7.15
CA HIS A 72 -9.52 15.23 -6.14
C HIS A 72 -9.60 14.47 -4.80
N GLY A 73 -10.02 13.21 -4.83
CA GLY A 73 -10.16 12.43 -3.60
C GLY A 73 -8.82 12.13 -2.94
N LEU A 74 -7.79 11.77 -3.71
CA LEU A 74 -6.43 11.55 -3.19
C LEU A 74 -5.87 12.78 -2.46
N LEU A 75 -6.24 13.99 -2.91
CA LEU A 75 -5.75 15.23 -2.32
C LEU A 75 -6.58 15.71 -1.10
N ASN A 76 -7.85 15.33 -1.00
CA ASN A 76 -8.77 15.90 -0.01
C ASN A 76 -9.30 14.90 1.03
N LEU A 77 -9.23 13.60 0.78
CA LEU A 77 -9.62 12.58 1.76
C LEU A 77 -8.58 12.48 2.88
N ASP A 78 -9.08 12.39 4.10
CA ASP A 78 -8.27 12.13 5.29
C ASP A 78 -7.78 10.67 5.31
N ASN A 79 -8.68 9.73 5.01
CA ASN A 79 -8.41 8.30 4.96
C ASN A 79 -8.20 7.89 3.50
N LEU A 80 -6.95 7.62 3.14
CA LEU A 80 -6.59 7.18 1.80
C LEU A 80 -6.51 5.66 1.72
N TYR A 81 -6.93 5.13 0.58
CA TYR A 81 -6.95 3.69 0.30
C TYR A 81 -5.99 3.35 -0.85
N ALA A 82 -5.18 2.30 -0.69
CA ALA A 82 -4.35 1.74 -1.74
C ALA A 82 -4.50 0.21 -1.78
N ALA A 83 -5.42 -0.27 -2.62
CA ALA A 83 -5.71 -1.70 -2.77
C ALA A 83 -4.43 -2.53 -2.99
N GLY A 84 -4.17 -3.51 -2.12
CA GLY A 84 -2.92 -4.24 -2.11
C GLY A 84 -2.52 -4.66 -0.71
N GLY A 85 -1.21 -4.67 -0.42
CA GLY A 85 -0.70 -5.05 0.89
C GLY A 85 0.69 -5.67 0.82
N LEU A 86 1.00 -6.55 1.78
CA LEU A 86 2.28 -7.28 1.78
C LEU A 86 2.10 -8.70 1.26
N ARG A 87 2.84 -9.04 0.20
CA ARG A 87 2.92 -10.39 -0.35
C ARG A 87 4.18 -11.10 0.17
N ILE A 88 4.03 -12.36 0.58
CA ILE A 88 5.14 -13.20 1.03
C ILE A 88 5.14 -14.48 0.21
N THR A 89 6.27 -14.78 -0.41
CA THR A 89 6.49 -16.05 -1.11
C THR A 89 7.58 -16.81 -0.38
N ASP A 90 7.26 -18.02 0.07
CA ASP A 90 8.25 -18.99 0.50
C ASP A 90 8.79 -19.71 -0.73
N ILE A 91 10.02 -19.37 -1.12
CA ILE A 91 10.69 -19.94 -2.29
C ILE A 91 10.99 -21.43 -2.16
N SER A 92 11.05 -21.95 -0.92
CA SER A 92 11.38 -23.35 -0.68
C SER A 92 10.18 -24.27 -0.93
N THR A 93 8.98 -23.76 -0.63
CA THR A 93 7.70 -24.49 -0.80
C THR A 93 6.89 -23.98 -1.99
N SER A 94 7.31 -22.88 -2.63
CA SER A 94 6.54 -22.14 -3.65
C SER A 94 5.18 -21.61 -3.17
N ILE A 95 4.93 -21.59 -1.86
CA ILE A 95 3.69 -21.06 -1.29
C ILE A 95 3.74 -19.53 -1.32
N THR A 96 2.64 -18.90 -1.74
CA THR A 96 2.48 -17.45 -1.68
C THR A 96 1.30 -17.09 -0.81
N PHE A 97 1.56 -16.22 0.18
CA PHE A 97 0.59 -15.50 0.96
C PHE A 97 0.40 -14.12 0.30
N SER A 98 -0.79 -13.87 -0.24
CA SER A 98 -1.11 -12.63 -0.97
C SER A 98 -2.15 -11.82 -0.21
N PRO A 99 -2.17 -10.49 -0.38
CA PRO A 99 -3.26 -9.66 0.12
C PRO A 99 -4.61 -10.09 -0.47
N GLY A 100 -5.65 -10.04 0.36
CA GLY A 100 -7.04 -10.20 -0.04
C GLY A 100 -7.64 -8.92 -0.64
N CYS A 101 -8.87 -9.03 -1.13
CA CYS A 101 -9.57 -7.95 -1.84
C CYS A 101 -9.96 -6.73 -0.98
N CYS A 102 -9.83 -6.85 0.35
CA CYS A 102 -10.12 -5.77 1.30
C CYS A 102 -8.86 -5.28 2.00
N ASP A 103 -7.70 -5.82 1.63
CA ASP A 103 -6.45 -5.36 2.20
C ASP A 103 -6.03 -4.07 1.52
N GLY A 104 -5.48 -3.18 2.35
CA GLY A 104 -4.91 -1.92 1.97
C GLY A 104 -3.41 -1.93 2.22
N LEU A 105 -2.66 -1.35 1.30
CA LEU A 105 -1.24 -1.11 1.52
C LEU A 105 -1.03 -0.08 2.63
N GLU A 106 -1.97 0.84 2.87
CA GLU A 106 -1.94 1.81 3.96
C GLU A 106 -1.81 1.17 5.35
N ASP A 107 -2.32 -0.04 5.52
CA ASP A 107 -2.32 -0.79 6.78
C ASP A 107 -1.10 -1.71 6.92
N TRP A 108 -0.08 -1.61 6.06
CA TRP A 108 1.07 -2.51 6.10
C TRP A 108 1.81 -2.51 7.46
N ARG A 109 1.69 -1.43 8.23
CA ARG A 109 2.26 -1.34 9.58
C ARG A 109 1.55 -2.21 10.60
N ASP A 110 0.32 -2.65 10.34
CA ASP A 110 -0.41 -3.54 11.25
C ASP A 110 0.26 -4.91 11.38
N TRP A 111 1.13 -5.29 10.44
CA TRP A 111 2.00 -6.45 10.58
C TRP A 111 2.89 -6.40 11.84
N TYR A 112 3.23 -5.21 12.36
CA TYR A 112 3.94 -5.08 13.63
C TYR A 112 3.08 -5.52 14.84
N GLN A 113 1.75 -5.55 14.72
CA GLN A 113 0.87 -6.08 15.78
C GLN A 113 1.02 -7.60 15.96
N VAL A 114 1.41 -8.34 14.90
CA VAL A 114 1.75 -9.78 15.02
C VAL A 114 3.04 -9.95 15.82
N LEU A 115 3.99 -9.03 15.66
CA LEU A 115 5.25 -9.06 16.37
C LEU A 115 5.09 -8.66 17.84
N ASP A 116 4.42 -7.55 18.10
CA ASP A 116 4.49 -6.85 19.39
C ASP A 116 3.14 -6.73 20.12
N GLY A 117 2.03 -7.09 19.45
CA GLY A 117 0.66 -6.88 19.92
C GLY A 117 -0.11 -8.17 20.24
N SER A 118 -1.38 -8.24 19.80
CA SER A 118 -2.32 -9.34 20.05
C SER A 118 -1.84 -10.70 19.51
N GLY A 119 -0.84 -10.68 18.61
CA GLY A 119 -0.30 -11.86 17.97
C GLY A 119 -1.17 -12.42 16.86
N ILE A 120 -2.24 -11.73 16.44
CA ILE A 120 -3.14 -12.19 15.37
C ILE A 120 -3.62 -10.99 14.54
N ILE A 121 -3.53 -11.11 13.21
CA ILE A 121 -4.22 -10.23 12.26
C ILE A 121 -4.79 -11.05 11.10
N GLY A 122 -6.06 -10.78 10.76
CA GLY A 122 -6.75 -11.36 9.63
C GLY A 122 -6.71 -10.43 8.43
N TYR A 123 -6.69 -11.02 7.23
CA TYR A 123 -6.58 -10.34 5.95
C TYR A 123 -7.76 -10.74 5.05
N GLY A 124 -8.32 -9.76 4.34
CA GLY A 124 -9.51 -9.90 3.50
C GLY A 124 -10.84 -9.78 4.26
N HIS A 125 -11.95 -9.96 3.54
CA HIS A 125 -13.31 -9.88 4.10
C HIS A 125 -13.69 -11.17 4.85
N ASP A 126 -14.58 -11.04 5.84
CA ASP A 126 -15.21 -12.18 6.51
C ASP A 126 -15.99 -13.06 5.51
N PRO A 127 -15.85 -14.41 5.52
CA PRO A 127 -14.99 -15.23 6.38
C PRO A 127 -13.51 -15.14 5.99
N LEU A 128 -12.70 -14.61 6.91
CA LEU A 128 -11.29 -14.21 6.75
C LEU A 128 -10.49 -15.19 5.86
N PRO A 129 -10.16 -14.85 4.60
CA PRO A 129 -9.45 -15.78 3.75
C PRO A 129 -8.06 -16.05 4.30
N SER A 130 -7.31 -15.06 4.81
CA SER A 130 -5.92 -15.31 5.23
C SER A 130 -5.65 -14.81 6.66
N LEU A 131 -4.74 -15.48 7.37
CA LEU A 131 -4.46 -15.22 8.77
C LEU A 131 -2.95 -15.23 9.04
N ALA A 132 -2.47 -14.20 9.71
CA ALA A 132 -1.14 -14.20 10.32
C ALA A 132 -1.28 -14.31 11.85
N GLU A 133 -0.66 -15.32 12.43
CA GLU A 133 -0.70 -15.58 13.87
C GLU A 133 0.69 -15.85 14.43
N ARG A 134 0.92 -15.42 15.67
CA ARG A 134 2.14 -15.66 16.43
C ARG A 134 1.93 -16.81 17.40
N ILE A 135 2.71 -17.88 17.21
CA ILE A 135 2.74 -19.06 18.06
C ILE A 135 4.13 -19.16 18.69
N GLY A 136 4.29 -18.57 19.88
CA GLY A 136 5.59 -18.47 20.55
C GLY A 136 6.55 -17.57 19.76
N ASP A 137 7.66 -18.14 19.27
CA ASP A 137 8.66 -17.43 18.45
C ASP A 137 8.48 -17.66 16.94
N THR A 138 7.42 -18.36 16.56
CA THR A 138 7.06 -18.64 15.17
C THR A 138 5.87 -17.78 14.78
N ILE A 139 5.91 -17.22 13.59
CA ILE A 139 4.77 -16.65 12.89
C ILE A 139 4.29 -17.69 11.89
N ARG A 140 2.99 -17.97 11.91
CA ARG A 140 2.30 -18.82 10.96
C ARG A 140 1.39 -17.97 10.10
N LEU A 141 1.49 -18.14 8.78
CA LEU A 141 0.70 -17.44 7.78
C LEU A 141 -0.17 -18.47 7.05
N THR A 142 -1.45 -18.53 7.36
CA THR A 142 -2.41 -19.47 6.75
C THR A 142 -3.09 -18.78 5.55
N VAL A 143 -2.96 -19.37 4.35
CA VAL A 143 -3.39 -18.73 3.09
C VAL A 143 -4.91 -18.66 2.94
N ASP A 144 -5.61 -19.73 3.33
CA ASP A 144 -7.06 -19.86 3.24
C ASP A 144 -7.60 -20.50 4.53
N THR A 145 -8.09 -19.71 5.50
CA THR A 145 -8.58 -20.28 6.77
C THR A 145 -9.90 -21.03 6.65
N ALA A 146 -10.62 -20.88 5.54
CA ALA A 146 -11.84 -21.65 5.28
C ALA A 146 -11.54 -23.11 4.92
N ARG A 147 -10.27 -23.46 4.69
CA ARG A 147 -9.82 -24.81 4.35
C ARG A 147 -9.00 -25.42 5.49
N ASP A 148 -9.43 -26.59 5.96
CA ASP A 148 -8.70 -27.34 7.00
C ASP A 148 -7.30 -27.80 6.53
N ASP A 149 -7.10 -27.97 5.23
CA ASP A 149 -5.84 -28.41 4.60
C ASP A 149 -5.02 -27.25 3.99
N SER A 150 -5.31 -26.02 4.41
CA SER A 150 -4.71 -24.83 3.84
C SER A 150 -3.18 -24.80 3.99
N PRO A 151 -2.44 -24.48 2.91
CA PRO A 151 -1.01 -24.28 3.02
C PRO A 151 -0.70 -23.13 3.97
N ALA A 152 0.38 -23.28 4.73
CA ALA A 152 0.87 -22.24 5.62
C ALA A 152 2.37 -21.99 5.40
N ILE A 153 2.77 -20.74 5.60
CA ILE A 153 4.17 -20.34 5.68
C ILE A 153 4.53 -20.17 7.16
N GLU A 154 5.61 -20.78 7.60
CA GLU A 154 6.13 -20.61 8.96
C GLU A 154 7.47 -19.88 8.91
N LEU A 155 7.61 -18.83 9.71
CA LEU A 155 8.82 -18.03 9.80
C LEU A 155 9.08 -17.61 11.25
N SER A 156 10.34 -17.37 11.62
CA SER A 156 10.64 -16.83 12.94
C SER A 156 10.19 -15.37 13.07
N VAL A 157 9.90 -14.91 14.29
CA VAL A 157 9.67 -13.49 14.61
C VAL A 157 10.80 -12.60 14.09
N THR A 158 12.05 -13.05 14.20
CA THR A 158 13.22 -12.32 13.71
C THR A 158 13.21 -12.18 12.19
N GLU A 159 12.82 -13.25 11.50
CA GLU A 159 12.72 -13.23 10.04
C GLU A 159 11.59 -12.32 9.56
N LEU A 160 10.41 -12.35 10.22
CA LEU A 160 9.33 -11.43 9.88
C LEU A 160 9.76 -9.97 10.06
N ARG A 161 10.44 -9.64 11.16
CA ARG A 161 10.96 -8.29 11.39
C ARG A 161 11.93 -7.85 10.29
N ARG A 162 12.81 -8.75 9.84
CA ARG A 162 13.75 -8.48 8.73
C ARG A 162 13.00 -8.24 7.41
N LEU A 163 11.96 -9.02 7.15
CA LEU A 163 11.12 -8.89 5.96
C LEU A 163 10.34 -7.57 5.94
N LEU A 164 9.78 -7.15 7.08
CA LEU A 164 9.09 -5.87 7.22
C LEU A 164 10.03 -4.68 7.01
N ALA A 165 11.23 -4.73 7.58
CA ALA A 165 12.25 -3.71 7.33
C ALA A 165 12.69 -3.65 5.86
N GLY A 166 12.59 -4.76 5.13
CA GLY A 166 12.76 -4.79 3.67
C GLY A 166 11.62 -4.10 2.94
N ALA A 167 10.38 -4.43 3.28
CA ALA A 167 9.20 -3.80 2.69
C ALA A 167 9.14 -2.28 2.93
N GLU A 168 9.50 -1.83 4.14
CA GLU A 168 9.58 -0.39 4.47
C GLU A 168 10.61 0.34 3.60
N ARG A 169 11.76 -0.30 3.35
CA ARG A 169 12.78 0.23 2.45
C ARG A 169 12.27 0.33 1.02
N ASP A 170 11.65 -0.73 0.52
CA ASP A 170 11.09 -0.75 -0.83
C ASP A 170 10.03 0.35 -1.03
N LEU A 171 9.15 0.55 -0.04
CA LEU A 171 8.18 1.64 -0.04
C LEU A 171 8.82 3.03 0.01
N THR A 172 9.89 3.18 0.81
CA THR A 172 10.62 4.46 0.93
C THR A 172 11.32 4.81 -0.39
N GLU A 173 11.96 3.83 -1.01
CA GLU A 173 12.62 3.99 -2.31
C GLU A 173 11.60 4.26 -3.43
N PHE A 174 10.44 3.59 -3.39
CA PHE A 174 9.33 3.88 -4.28
C PHE A 174 8.81 5.31 -4.11
N LEU A 175 8.59 5.77 -2.88
CA LEU A 175 8.12 7.14 -2.60
C LEU A 175 9.10 8.19 -3.14
N ALA A 176 10.41 7.95 -3.01
CA ALA A 176 11.42 8.83 -3.59
C ALA A 176 11.32 8.87 -5.13
N ALA A 177 11.27 7.71 -5.78
CA ALA A 177 11.13 7.62 -7.23
C ALA A 177 9.81 8.25 -7.74
N ALA A 178 8.71 8.06 -7.01
CA ALA A 178 7.43 8.68 -7.31
C ALA A 178 7.48 10.21 -7.14
N THR A 179 8.17 10.72 -6.13
CA THR A 179 8.36 12.17 -5.93
C THR A 179 9.08 12.80 -7.12
N ASP A 180 10.16 12.17 -7.58
CA ASP A 180 10.91 12.62 -8.76
C ASP A 180 10.01 12.60 -10.01
N TRP A 181 9.28 11.50 -10.21
CA TRP A 181 8.35 11.36 -11.33
C TRP A 181 7.25 12.43 -11.33
N VAL A 182 6.62 12.67 -10.19
CA VAL A 182 5.55 13.68 -10.06
C VAL A 182 6.11 15.08 -10.31
N THR A 183 7.32 15.37 -9.83
CA THR A 183 7.96 16.68 -10.05
C THR A 183 8.19 16.93 -11.54
N GLU A 184 8.56 15.89 -12.29
CA GLU A 184 8.78 15.97 -13.74
C GLU A 184 7.47 16.06 -14.54
N HIS A 185 6.47 15.25 -14.19
CA HIS A 185 5.28 15.05 -15.02
C HIS A 185 4.07 15.90 -14.60
N LEU A 186 3.97 16.24 -13.31
CA LEU A 186 2.85 16.96 -12.70
C LEU A 186 3.37 18.09 -11.78
N PRO A 187 4.19 19.03 -12.29
CA PRO A 187 4.90 20.00 -11.45
C PRO A 187 3.97 20.84 -10.57
N ASP A 188 2.81 21.23 -11.09
CA ASP A 188 1.80 22.04 -10.38
C ASP A 188 1.15 21.30 -9.20
N HIS A 189 1.25 19.96 -9.17
CA HIS A 189 0.69 19.09 -8.12
C HIS A 189 1.78 18.39 -7.30
N SER A 190 3.06 18.69 -7.54
CA SER A 190 4.20 17.99 -6.96
C SER A 190 4.17 17.87 -5.44
N VAL A 191 4.07 19.01 -4.76
CA VAL A 191 4.02 19.07 -3.29
C VAL A 191 2.80 18.35 -2.71
N PRO A 192 1.54 18.69 -3.07
CA PRO A 192 0.38 18.05 -2.47
C PRO A 192 0.28 16.56 -2.80
N LEU A 193 0.69 16.14 -4.00
CA LEU A 193 0.62 14.73 -4.40
C LEU A 193 1.71 13.89 -3.71
N THR A 194 2.92 14.42 -3.56
CA THR A 194 3.98 13.77 -2.78
C THR A 194 3.56 13.59 -1.32
N ALA A 195 2.92 14.60 -0.73
CA ALA A 195 2.39 14.50 0.62
C ALA A 195 1.29 13.43 0.72
N ALA A 196 0.35 13.37 -0.23
CA ALA A 196 -0.69 12.34 -0.26
C ALA A 196 -0.12 10.92 -0.42
N LEU A 197 0.89 10.74 -1.29
CA LEU A 197 1.60 9.48 -1.45
C LEU A 197 2.31 9.04 -0.17
N ALA A 198 2.96 9.97 0.54
CA ALA A 198 3.57 9.66 1.83
C ALA A 198 2.51 9.21 2.85
N ARG A 199 1.36 9.90 2.92
CA ARG A 199 0.25 9.53 3.82
C ARG A 199 -0.29 8.13 3.53
N VAL A 200 -0.63 7.82 2.28
CA VAL A 200 -1.21 6.51 1.93
C VAL A 200 -0.23 5.36 2.12
N LEU A 201 1.09 5.59 2.00
CA LEU A 201 2.11 4.60 2.33
C LEU A 201 2.47 4.57 3.82
N ALA A 202 1.80 5.40 4.63
CA ALA A 202 2.08 5.69 6.04
C ALA A 202 3.55 6.08 6.31
N LEU A 203 4.27 6.58 5.30
CA LEU A 203 5.68 6.98 5.41
C LEU A 203 5.83 8.44 5.82
N PRO A 204 6.97 8.82 6.44
CA PRO A 204 7.27 10.23 6.64
C PRO A 204 7.37 10.94 5.29
N ALA A 205 6.77 12.13 5.19
CA ALA A 205 6.86 12.92 3.98
C ALA A 205 8.34 13.32 3.71
N PRO A 206 8.80 13.24 2.44
CA PRO A 206 10.15 13.66 2.08
C PRO A 206 10.44 15.09 2.53
N GLY A 207 11.56 15.28 3.24
CA GLY A 207 11.99 16.62 3.70
C GLY A 207 11.31 17.14 4.98
N ILE A 208 10.37 16.40 5.58
CA ILE A 208 9.86 16.70 6.93
C ILE A 208 10.66 15.85 7.93
N ALA A 209 11.53 16.50 8.71
CA ALA A 209 12.18 15.83 9.84
C ALA A 209 11.10 15.34 10.83
N PRO A 210 11.24 14.12 11.39
CA PRO A 210 10.30 13.66 12.41
C PRO A 210 10.30 14.67 13.56
N ALA A 211 9.11 15.09 13.98
CA ALA A 211 8.97 15.97 15.14
C ALA A 211 9.72 15.32 16.33
N PRO A 212 10.59 16.05 17.03
CA PRO A 212 11.28 15.49 18.17
C PRO A 212 10.22 15.06 19.19
N LEU A 213 10.29 13.79 19.61
CA LEU A 213 9.49 13.28 20.72
C LEU A 213 9.63 14.26 21.87
N GLY A 214 8.53 14.96 22.17
CA GLY A 214 8.48 15.96 23.21
C GLY A 214 8.92 15.32 24.52
N ALA A 215 10.05 15.78 25.05
CA ALA A 215 10.49 15.46 26.39
C ALA A 215 9.35 15.81 27.36
N GLU A 216 8.84 14.78 28.05
CA GLU A 216 7.92 14.93 29.15
C GLU A 216 8.48 15.95 30.14
N ARG A 217 7.70 17.01 30.39
CA ARG A 217 7.96 17.93 31.49
C ARG A 217 7.65 17.19 32.78
N THR A 218 8.68 17.04 33.60
CA THR A 218 8.62 16.68 35.02
C THR A 218 7.96 17.79 35.83
#